data_AF-A0A7S2KMA7-F1
#
_entry.id   AF-A0A7S2KMA7-F1
#
_cell.length_a   1.000
_cell.length_b   1.000
_cell.length_c   1.000
_cell.angle_alpha   90.00
_cell.angle_beta   90.00
_cell.angle_gamma   90.00
#
_symmetry.space_group_name_H-M   'P 1'
#
loop_
_entity.id
_entity.type
_entity.pdbx_description
1 polymer ?
#
loop_
_entity_poly.entity_id
_entity_poly.type
_entity_poly.pdbx_seq_one_letter_code
_entity_poly.pdbx_strand_id
1 'polypeptide(L)'
;MDLAWTEKPAFESLMSAVILANSVTMGLELDINWDGFFWINVFYLVFYIFEVVAKIKRQGRSFFTTTWNNLDFLLSFGCLADLLAIPAFNALVSAISGDASPHWSASSGVLSVLPVFRVLRVLRLYKLLTSFPALKKLVLGIAAAMHGTFWVIVLAFLVLYIFAILFTSLIGRGVVVNREDHHDAVQAFGSVAMSLYNMFKLMNDDQSVVMFTDSVWVRVMFMVAMVMLNWVMLATLTSVVTDNMNSHSVIVERQEMDRLRAENDKLRERRLTAIFREMDKDANGQVDCKEFHDTLGDTGLRSELQDAADLSTRDLVELFDYISQERQGGRVCLYEDFISKLKRESEPVRERTIFRVEEELRALERRINQQFSNLAKIMQQPIHERTLPATPQPELQLPRWEKKARDLAEQDEAETRRREIMLSELVEQALPGTPRAAKAKSPQSPLMGDAGL
;
A
#
# COMPACT_ATOMS: atom_id res chain seq x y z
N MET A 1 -34.87 0.26 -10.54
CA MET A 1 -34.30 1.61 -10.78
C MET A 1 -32.79 1.44 -10.79
N ASP A 2 -32.13 1.88 -11.85
CA ASP A 2 -30.66 1.81 -11.93
C ASP A 2 -30.06 2.97 -11.12
N LEU A 3 -29.46 2.65 -9.97
CA LEU A 3 -28.77 3.61 -9.10
C LEU A 3 -27.26 3.67 -9.40
N ALA A 4 -26.81 3.23 -10.59
CA ALA A 4 -25.41 3.29 -11.01
C ALA A 4 -24.78 4.69 -10.86
N TRP A 5 -25.57 5.75 -10.98
CA TRP A 5 -25.12 7.14 -10.89
C TRP A 5 -24.58 7.54 -9.51
N THR A 6 -24.90 6.81 -8.43
CA THR A 6 -24.42 7.11 -7.07
C THR A 6 -22.91 6.89 -6.88
N GLU A 7 -22.25 6.18 -7.80
CA GLU A 7 -20.81 5.92 -7.78
C GLU A 7 -20.05 6.74 -8.83
N LYS A 8 -20.76 7.60 -9.59
CA LYS A 8 -20.10 8.47 -10.55
C LYS A 8 -19.34 9.57 -9.81
N PRO A 9 -18.14 9.96 -10.27
CA PRO A 9 -17.34 11.01 -9.64
C PRO A 9 -18.06 12.36 -9.58
N ALA A 10 -18.99 12.62 -10.51
CA ALA A 10 -19.82 13.82 -10.49
C ALA A 10 -20.74 13.89 -9.26
N PHE A 11 -21.36 12.77 -8.86
CA PHE A 11 -22.20 12.71 -7.68
C PHE A 11 -21.37 12.82 -6.39
N GLU A 12 -20.21 12.16 -6.34
CA GLU A 12 -19.29 12.26 -5.19
C GLU A 12 -18.75 13.69 -5.01
N SER A 13 -18.45 14.38 -6.11
CA SER A 13 -18.02 15.78 -6.09
C SER A 13 -19.13 16.71 -5.59
N LEU A 14 -20.37 16.49 -6.05
CA LEU A 14 -21.54 17.22 -5.54
C LEU A 14 -21.70 17.03 -4.03
N MET A 15 -21.66 15.79 -3.55
CA MET A 15 -21.77 15.48 -2.13
C MET A 15 -20.64 16.11 -1.31
N SER A 16 -19.42 16.10 -1.84
CA SER A 16 -18.27 16.77 -1.23
C SER A 16 -18.47 18.29 -1.12
N ALA A 17 -19.03 18.93 -2.15
CA ALA A 17 -19.34 20.36 -2.12
C ALA A 17 -20.42 20.69 -1.08
N VAL A 18 -21.47 19.86 -0.97
CA VAL A 18 -22.52 19.99 0.05
C VAL A 18 -21.93 19.84 1.46
N ILE A 19 -21.01 18.89 1.66
CA ILE A 19 -20.31 18.72 2.93
C ILE A 19 -19.46 19.95 3.28
N LEU A 20 -18.72 20.49 2.32
CA LEU A 20 -17.87 21.66 2.53
C LEU A 20 -18.71 22.89 2.91
N ALA A 21 -19.80 23.14 2.17
CA ALA A 21 -20.74 24.23 2.45
C ALA A 21 -21.36 24.11 3.85
N ASN A 22 -21.71 22.88 4.24
CA ASN A 22 -22.23 22.62 5.58
C ASN A 22 -21.18 22.90 6.66
N SER A 23 -19.93 22.45 6.49
CA SER A 23 -18.87 22.72 7.46
C SER A 23 -18.61 24.23 7.66
N VAL A 24 -18.70 25.03 6.59
CA VAL A 24 -18.62 26.50 6.70
C VAL A 24 -19.83 27.05 7.47
N THR A 25 -21.03 26.55 7.18
CA THR A 25 -22.26 26.93 7.88
C THR A 25 -22.16 26.63 9.38
N MET A 26 -21.59 25.47 9.76
CA MET A 26 -21.37 25.11 11.16
C MET A 26 -20.39 26.06 11.86
N GLY A 27 -19.36 26.54 11.15
CA GLY A 27 -18.45 27.56 11.69
C GLY A 27 -19.18 28.87 11.96
N LEU A 28 -20.01 29.32 11.02
CA LEU A 28 -20.81 30.54 11.18
C LEU A 28 -21.85 30.44 12.29
N GLU A 29 -22.44 29.25 12.49
CA GLU A 29 -23.40 28.97 13.58
C GLU A 29 -22.77 29.16 14.98
N LEU A 30 -21.44 29.03 15.11
CA LEU A 30 -20.74 29.27 16.38
C LEU A 30 -20.62 30.77 16.73
N ASP A 31 -20.52 31.63 15.71
CA ASP A 31 -20.29 33.06 15.88
C ASP A 31 -21.59 33.87 15.79
N ILE A 32 -22.57 33.39 15.00
CA ILE A 32 -23.80 34.11 14.67
C ILE A 32 -25.01 33.29 15.11
N ASN A 33 -25.79 33.84 16.05
CA ASN A 33 -27.07 33.27 16.44
C ASN A 33 -28.17 33.77 15.48
N TRP A 34 -28.45 32.99 14.43
CA TRP A 34 -29.53 33.26 13.48
C TRP A 34 -30.45 32.05 13.31
N ASP A 35 -31.75 32.22 13.56
CA ASP A 35 -32.74 31.13 13.51
C ASP A 35 -32.88 30.47 12.13
N GLY A 36 -32.45 31.14 11.05
CA GLY A 36 -32.45 30.59 9.70
C GLY A 36 -31.48 29.42 9.49
N PHE A 37 -30.47 29.26 10.35
CA PHE A 37 -29.55 28.11 10.29
C PHE A 37 -30.28 26.77 10.48
N PHE A 38 -31.41 26.75 11.19
CA PHE A 38 -32.23 25.55 11.32
C PHE A 38 -32.66 25.00 9.96
N TRP A 39 -33.19 25.86 9.08
CA TRP A 39 -33.67 25.45 7.75
C TRP A 39 -32.53 25.01 6.83
N ILE A 40 -31.38 25.67 6.94
CA ILE A 40 -30.17 25.29 6.20
C ILE A 40 -29.68 23.90 6.67
N ASN A 41 -29.70 23.64 7.98
CA ASN A 41 -29.34 22.34 8.54
C ASN A 41 -30.31 21.23 8.10
N VAL A 42 -31.62 21.51 8.03
CA VAL A 42 -32.62 20.60 7.44
C VAL A 42 -32.30 20.31 5.97
N PHE A 43 -31.98 21.33 5.18
CA PHE A 43 -31.61 21.18 3.78
C PHE A 43 -30.42 20.21 3.62
N TYR A 44 -29.34 20.41 4.38
CA TYR A 44 -28.20 19.50 4.34
C TYR A 44 -28.55 18.07 4.79
N LEU A 45 -29.40 17.93 5.82
CA LEU A 45 -29.85 16.62 6.30
C LEU A 45 -30.56 15.82 5.20
N VAL A 46 -31.41 16.47 4.40
CA VAL A 46 -32.11 15.82 3.28
C VAL A 46 -31.11 15.23 2.28
N PHE A 47 -30.05 15.95 1.94
CA PHE A 47 -28.99 15.44 1.05
C PHE A 47 -28.27 14.22 1.63
N TYR A 48 -27.96 14.21 2.93
CA TYR A 48 -27.27 13.07 3.55
C TYR A 48 -28.16 11.84 3.66
N ILE A 49 -29.42 12.00 4.05
CA ILE A 49 -30.39 10.90 4.09
C ILE A 49 -30.58 10.35 2.69
N PHE A 50 -30.71 11.22 1.69
CA PHE A 50 -30.84 10.81 0.30
C PHE A 50 -29.63 10.00 -0.16
N GLU A 51 -28.40 10.45 0.12
CA GLU A 51 -27.17 9.73 -0.22
C GLU A 51 -27.13 8.33 0.42
N VAL A 52 -27.36 8.25 1.73
CA VAL A 52 -27.33 6.99 2.48
C VAL A 52 -28.41 6.03 1.98
N VAL A 53 -29.64 6.50 1.77
CA VAL A 53 -30.75 5.68 1.25
C VAL A 53 -30.44 5.18 -0.17
N ALA A 54 -29.88 6.03 -1.03
CA ALA A 54 -29.49 5.64 -2.38
C ALA A 54 -28.41 4.55 -2.36
N LYS A 55 -27.38 4.70 -1.51
CA LYS A 55 -26.31 3.70 -1.33
C LYS A 55 -26.83 2.38 -0.75
N ILE A 56 -27.71 2.42 0.26
CA ILE A 56 -28.33 1.22 0.85
C ILE A 56 -29.19 0.49 -0.19
N LYS A 57 -30.01 1.21 -0.98
CA LYS A 57 -30.85 0.59 -2.02
C LYS A 57 -30.03 -0.12 -3.09
N ARG A 58 -28.83 0.37 -3.39
CA ARG A 58 -27.93 -0.22 -4.39
C ARG A 58 -27.11 -1.38 -3.84
N GLN A 59 -26.42 -1.17 -2.72
CA GLN A 59 -25.43 -2.12 -2.16
C GLN A 59 -26.06 -3.16 -1.22
N GLY A 60 -27.30 -2.93 -0.77
CA GLY A 60 -28.02 -3.84 0.10
C GLY A 60 -27.24 -4.16 1.38
N ARG A 61 -27.01 -5.45 1.63
CA ARG A 61 -26.24 -5.91 2.80
C ARG A 61 -24.75 -5.62 2.72
N SER A 62 -24.20 -5.45 1.52
CA SER A 62 -22.79 -5.08 1.33
C SER A 62 -22.50 -3.66 1.78
N PHE A 63 -23.52 -2.82 1.96
CA PHE A 63 -23.34 -1.48 2.51
C PHE A 63 -22.67 -1.54 3.90
N PHE A 64 -23.07 -2.51 4.73
CA PHE A 64 -22.63 -2.61 6.12
C PHE A 64 -21.26 -3.26 6.32
N THR A 65 -20.64 -3.79 5.26
CA THR A 65 -19.30 -4.37 5.34
C THR A 65 -18.21 -3.31 5.22
N THR A 66 -18.51 -2.15 4.63
CA THR A 66 -17.54 -1.08 4.40
C THR A 66 -17.51 -0.11 5.59
N THR A 67 -16.35 0.03 6.24
CA THR A 67 -16.16 0.92 7.41
C THR A 67 -16.62 2.35 7.16
N TRP A 68 -16.31 2.91 5.99
CA TRP A 68 -16.70 4.27 5.61
C TRP A 68 -18.21 4.46 5.46
N ASN A 69 -18.90 3.46 4.91
CA ASN A 69 -20.36 3.49 4.78
C ASN A 69 -21.05 3.38 6.14
N ASN A 70 -20.52 2.55 7.05
CA ASN A 70 -21.02 2.45 8.42
C ASN A 70 -20.88 3.78 9.17
N LEU A 71 -19.75 4.47 8.99
CA LEU A 71 -19.52 5.77 9.59
C LEU A 71 -20.45 6.84 8.99
N ASP A 72 -20.67 6.84 7.68
CA ASP A 72 -21.62 7.73 7.02
C ASP A 72 -23.07 7.53 7.50
N PHE A 73 -23.48 6.26 7.65
CA PHE A 73 -24.77 5.90 8.21
C PHE A 73 -24.92 6.38 9.65
N LEU A 74 -23.92 6.14 10.50
CA LEU A 74 -23.90 6.57 11.89
C LEU A 74 -24.00 8.10 12.00
N LEU A 75 -23.23 8.83 11.21
CA LEU A 75 -23.23 10.30 11.22
C LEU A 75 -24.56 10.88 10.71
N SER A 76 -25.11 10.31 9.63
CA SER A 76 -26.38 10.75 9.05
C SER A 76 -27.54 10.48 10.01
N PHE A 77 -27.55 9.31 10.64
CA PHE A 77 -28.54 8.94 11.65
C PHE A 77 -28.42 9.81 12.91
N GLY A 78 -27.19 10.09 13.37
CA GLY A 78 -26.94 11.00 14.48
C GLY A 78 -27.48 12.41 14.23
N CYS A 79 -27.36 12.93 13.01
CA CYS A 79 -27.93 14.23 12.65
C CYS A 79 -29.45 14.22 12.55
N LEU A 80 -30.03 13.12 12.06
CA LEU A 80 -31.48 12.93 12.05
C LEU A 80 -32.03 12.92 13.49
N ALA A 81 -31.33 12.24 14.41
CA ALA A 81 -31.69 12.21 15.81
C ALA A 81 -31.56 13.59 16.49
N ASP A 82 -30.47 14.33 16.25
CA ASP A 82 -30.29 15.69 16.79
C ASP A 82 -31.38 16.65 16.30
N LEU A 83 -31.68 16.64 14.99
CA LEU A 83 -32.58 17.61 14.37
C LEU A 83 -34.07 17.29 14.58
N LEU A 84 -34.46 16.02 14.64
CA LEU A 84 -35.86 15.61 14.76
C LEU A 84 -36.17 14.94 16.09
N ALA A 85 -35.36 13.99 16.54
CA ALA A 85 -35.72 13.17 17.71
C ALA A 85 -35.71 14.00 19.01
N ILE A 86 -34.75 14.91 19.19
CA ILE A 86 -34.69 15.79 20.37
C ILE A 86 -35.89 16.73 20.46
N PRO A 87 -36.19 17.58 19.44
CA PRO A 87 -37.33 18.48 19.53
C PRO A 87 -38.67 17.74 19.55
N ALA A 88 -38.81 16.62 18.82
CA ALA A 88 -40.03 15.82 18.86
C ALA A 88 -40.25 15.14 20.22
N PHE A 89 -39.18 14.63 20.83
CA PHE A 89 -39.24 14.07 22.19
C PHE A 89 -39.57 15.14 23.22
N ASN A 90 -38.92 16.31 23.16
CA ASN A 90 -39.23 17.43 24.05
C ASN A 90 -40.68 17.91 23.89
N ALA A 91 -41.18 18.00 22.64
CA ALA A 91 -42.57 18.36 22.37
C ALA A 91 -43.56 17.30 22.88
N LEU A 92 -43.28 16.01 22.66
CA LEU A 92 -44.09 14.90 23.17
C LEU A 92 -44.15 14.89 24.70
N VAL A 93 -42.99 15.06 25.35
CA VAL A 93 -42.92 15.15 26.82
C VAL A 93 -43.72 16.36 27.30
N SER A 94 -43.55 17.55 26.70
CA SER A 94 -44.33 18.74 27.09
C SER A 94 -45.84 18.55 26.93
N ALA A 95 -46.27 17.80 25.90
CA ALA A 95 -47.68 17.50 25.66
C ALA A 95 -48.27 16.49 26.66
N ILE A 96 -47.44 15.59 27.21
CA ILE A 96 -47.87 14.57 28.17
C ILE A 96 -47.77 15.07 29.62
N SER A 97 -46.70 15.80 29.97
CA SER A 97 -46.46 16.26 31.34
C SER A 97 -47.13 17.60 31.65
N GLY A 98 -47.61 18.34 30.65
CA GLY A 98 -48.28 19.63 30.83
C GLY A 98 -47.36 20.76 31.32
N ASP A 99 -46.06 20.49 31.40
CA ASP A 99 -45.05 21.43 31.88
C ASP A 99 -44.41 22.14 30.68
N ALA A 100 -44.48 23.47 30.63
CA ALA A 100 -44.05 24.29 29.49
C ALA A 100 -42.51 24.34 29.31
N SER A 101 -41.76 23.76 30.24
CA SER A 101 -40.31 23.62 30.16
C SER A 101 -39.89 22.26 30.70
N PRO A 102 -39.99 21.17 29.90
CA PRO A 102 -39.32 19.94 30.25
C PRO A 102 -37.83 20.14 30.01
N HIS A 103 -37.17 20.85 30.93
CA HIS A 103 -35.73 20.71 31.13
C HIS A 103 -35.55 19.33 31.80
N TRP A 104 -35.76 18.25 31.06
CA TRP A 104 -35.18 16.99 31.51
C TRP A 104 -33.66 17.27 31.43
N SER A 105 -33.06 17.48 32.60
CA SER A 105 -31.63 17.80 32.66
C SER A 105 -30.88 16.61 32.07
N ALA A 106 -29.73 16.88 31.47
CA ALA A 106 -28.81 15.91 30.88
C ALA A 106 -28.23 14.89 31.90
N SER A 107 -29.02 14.44 32.86
CA SER A 107 -28.73 13.45 33.91
C SER A 107 -29.23 12.04 33.56
N SER A 108 -30.15 11.89 32.59
CA SER A 108 -30.41 10.59 31.96
C SER A 108 -29.34 10.32 30.89
N GLY A 109 -28.34 9.49 31.22
CA GLY A 109 -27.07 9.35 30.50
C GLY A 109 -27.11 9.00 29.00
N VAL A 110 -28.26 8.68 28.41
CA VAL A 110 -28.41 8.44 26.96
C VAL A 110 -28.57 9.75 26.18
N LEU A 111 -29.21 10.76 26.77
CA LEU A 111 -29.49 12.01 26.08
C LEU A 111 -28.38 13.07 26.32
N SER A 112 -27.54 12.90 27.34
CA SER A 112 -26.32 13.70 27.57
C SER A 112 -25.25 13.50 26.48
N VAL A 113 -25.32 12.38 25.76
CA VAL A 113 -24.41 12.04 24.65
C VAL A 113 -24.84 12.71 23.33
N LEU A 114 -26.08 13.18 23.24
CA LEU A 114 -26.64 13.75 22.00
C LEU A 114 -25.94 15.03 21.52
N PRO A 115 -25.54 15.98 22.40
CA PRO A 115 -24.71 17.12 21.99
C PRO A 115 -23.36 16.72 21.41
N VAL A 116 -22.81 15.55 21.79
CA VAL A 116 -21.56 15.03 21.22
C VAL A 116 -21.76 14.65 19.75
N PHE A 117 -22.90 14.08 19.37
CA PHE A 117 -23.22 13.77 17.97
C PHE A 117 -23.27 15.01 17.08
N ARG A 118 -23.65 16.17 17.65
CA ARG A 118 -23.58 17.47 16.96
C ARG A 118 -22.15 17.89 16.64
N VAL A 119 -21.15 17.49 17.45
CA VAL A 119 -19.73 17.74 17.13
C VAL A 119 -19.21 16.70 16.15
N LEU A 120 -19.61 15.43 16.32
CA LEU A 120 -19.22 14.33 15.43
C LEU A 120 -19.64 14.56 13.97
N ARG A 121 -20.66 15.37 13.72
CA ARG A 121 -21.05 15.75 12.36
C ARG A 121 -19.88 16.36 11.57
N VAL A 122 -18.96 17.10 12.22
CA VAL A 122 -17.73 17.66 11.61
C VAL A 122 -16.84 16.57 11.03
N LEU A 123 -16.87 15.35 11.60
CA LEU A 123 -16.08 14.23 11.11
C LEU A 123 -16.36 13.93 9.64
N ARG A 124 -17.56 14.24 9.10
CA ARG A 124 -17.90 14.06 7.67
C ARG A 124 -16.90 14.69 6.71
N LEU A 125 -16.10 15.65 7.15
CA LEU A 125 -14.95 16.18 6.41
C LEU A 125 -13.97 15.09 5.98
N TYR A 126 -13.96 13.92 6.63
CA TYR A 126 -13.23 12.73 6.19
C TYR A 126 -13.57 12.36 4.73
N LYS A 127 -14.83 12.60 4.28
CA LYS A 127 -15.22 12.31 2.90
C LYS A 127 -14.42 13.13 1.89
N LEU A 128 -14.01 14.35 2.24
CA LEU A 128 -13.10 15.13 1.39
C LEU A 128 -11.76 14.41 1.23
N LEU A 129 -11.27 13.75 2.29
CA LEU A 129 -10.06 12.93 2.21
C LEU A 129 -10.23 11.75 1.24
N THR A 130 -11.43 11.15 1.16
CA THR A 130 -11.68 10.03 0.25
C THR A 130 -11.97 10.46 -1.18
N SER A 131 -12.63 11.60 -1.38
CA SER A 131 -13.05 12.11 -2.70
C SER A 131 -11.94 12.82 -3.47
N PHE A 132 -10.93 13.36 -2.78
CA PHE A 132 -9.77 13.98 -3.40
C PHE A 132 -8.53 13.07 -3.30
N PRO A 133 -8.12 12.37 -4.38
CA PRO A 133 -6.98 11.44 -4.35
C PRO A 133 -5.67 12.10 -3.89
N ALA A 134 -5.47 13.38 -4.22
CA ALA A 134 -4.32 14.15 -3.76
C ALA A 134 -4.29 14.29 -2.24
N LEU A 135 -5.43 14.65 -1.63
CA LEU A 135 -5.57 14.80 -0.19
C LEU A 135 -5.45 13.45 0.53
N LYS A 136 -6.04 12.39 -0.04
CA LYS A 136 -5.88 11.00 0.43
C LYS A 136 -4.40 10.61 0.51
N LYS A 137 -3.64 10.86 -0.56
CA LYS A 137 -2.20 10.55 -0.62
C LYS A 137 -1.42 11.31 0.45
N LEU A 138 -1.73 12.59 0.66
CA LEU A 138 -1.10 13.40 1.72
C LEU A 138 -1.39 12.83 3.11
N VAL A 139 -2.65 12.55 3.43
CA VAL A 139 -3.02 11.99 4.74
C VAL A 139 -2.43 10.60 4.95
N LEU A 140 -2.43 9.73 3.94
CA LEU A 140 -1.79 8.42 4.02
C LEU A 140 -0.27 8.55 4.20
N GLY A 141 0.37 9.52 3.56
CA GLY A 141 1.78 9.85 3.77
C GLY A 141 2.07 10.30 5.20
N ILE A 142 1.25 11.20 5.74
CA ILE A 142 1.34 11.65 7.14
C ILE A 142 1.13 10.46 8.09
N ALA A 143 0.12 9.62 7.86
CA ALA A 143 -0.17 8.45 8.70
C ALA A 143 0.99 7.44 8.68
N ALA A 144 1.60 7.20 7.53
CA ALA A 144 2.78 6.34 7.41
C ALA A 144 3.99 6.94 8.16
N ALA A 145 4.22 8.25 8.05
CA ALA A 145 5.28 8.93 8.79
C ALA A 145 5.03 8.92 10.31
N MET A 146 3.78 9.09 10.75
CA MET A 146 3.41 9.05 12.17
C MET A 146 3.72 7.71 12.82
N HIS A 147 3.63 6.59 12.09
CA HIS A 147 3.99 5.30 12.65
C HIS A 147 5.47 5.24 13.06
N GLY A 148 6.36 5.87 12.29
CA GLY A 148 7.79 5.98 12.64
C GLY A 148 8.04 6.89 13.85
N THR A 149 7.26 7.95 14.01
CA THR A 149 7.46 8.94 15.09
C THR A 149 6.70 8.61 16.38
N PHE A 150 5.77 7.66 16.35
CA PHE A 150 4.92 7.31 17.49
C PHE A 150 5.75 6.96 18.74
N TRP A 151 6.78 6.12 18.59
CA TRP A 151 7.62 5.70 19.71
C TRP A 151 8.47 6.83 20.28
N VAL A 152 8.86 7.78 19.43
CA VAL A 152 9.59 8.99 19.86
C VAL A 152 8.67 9.88 20.71
N ILE A 153 7.41 10.05 20.31
CA ILE A 153 6.40 10.78 21.09
C ILE A 153 6.15 10.09 22.44
N VAL A 154 6.05 8.76 22.46
CA VAL A 154 5.88 7.97 23.69
C VAL A 154 7.07 8.19 24.64
N LEU A 155 8.30 8.15 24.13
CA LEU A 155 9.50 8.40 24.93
C LEU A 155 9.54 9.84 25.48
N ALA A 156 9.22 10.85 24.65
CA ALA A 156 9.14 12.24 25.08
C ALA A 156 8.07 12.44 26.17
N PHE A 157 6.91 11.81 26.02
CA PHE A 157 5.84 11.84 27.02
C PHE A 157 6.26 11.18 28.34
N LEU A 158 7.00 10.06 28.29
CA LEU A 158 7.53 9.40 29.48
C LEU A 158 8.50 10.32 30.25
N VAL A 159 9.40 11.02 29.56
CA VAL A 159 10.31 11.99 30.19
C VAL A 159 9.52 13.14 30.82
N LEU A 160 8.55 13.72 30.11
CA LEU A 160 7.65 14.75 30.65
C LEU A 160 6.92 14.26 31.90
N TYR A 161 6.45 13.03 31.89
CA TYR A 161 5.75 12.42 33.03
C TYR A 161 6.65 12.26 34.26
N ILE A 162 7.91 11.86 34.08
CA ILE A 162 8.90 11.80 35.16
C ILE A 162 9.09 13.18 35.78
N PHE A 163 9.30 14.23 34.97
CA PHE A 163 9.42 15.60 35.46
C PHE A 163 8.13 16.09 36.13
N ALA A 164 6.96 15.75 35.60
CA ALA A 164 5.68 16.10 36.21
C ALA A 164 5.54 15.53 37.62
N ILE A 165 5.93 14.28 37.85
CA ILE A 165 5.94 13.68 39.20
C ILE A 165 6.94 14.40 40.11
N LEU A 166 8.15 14.66 39.62
CA LEU A 166 9.19 15.35 40.40
C LEU A 166 8.71 16.73 40.86
N PHE A 167 8.18 17.56 39.95
CA PHE A 167 7.69 18.90 40.28
C PHE A 167 6.43 18.87 41.16
N THR A 168 5.52 17.90 40.97
CA THR A 168 4.38 17.70 41.88
C THR A 168 4.87 17.37 43.30
N SER A 169 5.90 16.54 43.41
CA SER A 169 6.44 16.14 44.72
C SER A 169 7.24 17.25 45.38
N LEU A 170 8.05 17.99 44.62
CA LEU A 170 8.96 19.02 45.15
C LEU A 170 8.22 20.33 45.45
N ILE A 171 7.39 20.79 44.52
CA ILE A 171 6.65 22.06 44.61
C ILE A 171 5.23 21.84 45.12
N GLY A 172 4.44 21.01 44.44
CA GLY A 172 3.02 20.83 44.76
C GLY A 172 2.76 20.28 46.17
N ARG A 173 3.60 19.37 46.64
CA ARG A 173 3.54 18.83 48.00
C ARG A 173 4.36 19.63 49.02
N GLY A 174 5.06 20.69 48.61
CA GLY A 174 5.76 21.61 49.51
C GLY A 174 6.99 21.01 50.19
N VAL A 175 7.72 20.11 49.52
CA VAL A 175 8.97 19.54 50.04
C VAL A 175 10.12 20.54 49.95
N VAL A 176 10.13 21.38 48.91
CA VAL A 176 11.16 22.41 48.67
C VAL A 176 10.64 23.83 48.91
N VAL A 177 9.31 24.00 48.87
CA VAL A 177 8.64 25.30 48.88
C VAL A 177 7.61 25.34 50.00
N ASN A 178 7.67 26.35 50.87
CA ASN A 178 6.64 26.56 51.88
C ASN A 178 5.31 26.88 51.19
N ARG A 179 4.25 26.14 51.57
CA ARG A 179 2.92 26.27 50.94
C ARG A 179 2.25 27.62 51.18
N GLU A 180 2.69 28.36 52.20
CA GLU A 180 2.11 29.64 52.60
C GLU A 180 2.61 30.81 51.75
N ASP A 181 3.81 30.71 51.14
CA ASP A 181 4.42 31.81 50.37
C ASP A 181 4.16 31.71 48.85
N HIS A 182 3.71 30.56 48.34
CA HIS A 182 3.67 30.26 46.90
C HIS A 182 2.39 29.56 46.43
N HIS A 183 1.23 30.18 46.69
CA HIS A 183 -0.08 29.65 46.29
C HIS A 183 -0.20 29.35 44.78
N ASP A 184 0.36 30.20 43.92
CA ASP A 184 0.29 30.04 42.46
C ASP A 184 1.11 28.83 41.97
N ALA A 185 2.28 28.60 42.57
CA ALA A 185 3.12 27.45 42.25
C ALA A 185 2.47 26.13 42.72
N VAL A 186 1.78 26.14 43.87
CA VAL A 186 1.02 24.99 44.36
C VAL A 186 -0.22 24.72 43.50
N GLN A 187 -0.87 25.76 42.94
CA GLN A 187 -1.97 25.58 41.98
C GLN A 187 -1.48 25.00 40.65
N ALA A 188 -0.31 25.46 40.16
CA ALA A 188 0.29 24.96 38.93
C ALA A 188 0.78 23.51 39.04
N PHE A 189 1.30 23.10 40.20
CA PHE A 189 1.92 21.77 40.42
C PHE A 189 1.15 20.88 41.40
N GLY A 190 -0.09 21.22 41.74
CA GLY A 190 -0.85 20.54 42.80
C GLY A 190 -1.28 19.11 42.44
N SER A 191 -1.43 18.80 41.15
CA SER A 191 -1.72 17.46 40.66
C SER A 191 -0.77 17.08 39.52
N VAL A 192 -0.53 15.78 39.35
CA VAL A 192 0.35 15.28 38.29
C VAL A 192 -0.12 15.72 36.90
N ALA A 193 -1.44 15.80 36.65
CA ALA A 193 -1.99 16.26 35.38
C ALA A 193 -1.69 17.74 35.10
N MET A 194 -1.83 18.61 36.11
CA MET A 194 -1.51 20.03 35.98
C MET A 194 0.00 20.24 35.84
N SER A 195 0.80 19.50 36.59
CA SER A 195 2.26 19.48 36.45
C SER A 195 2.69 19.02 35.07
N LEU A 196 2.05 18.00 34.50
CA LEU A 196 2.31 17.51 33.14
C LEU A 196 2.00 18.57 32.09
N TYR A 197 0.86 19.26 32.20
CA TYR A 197 0.51 20.38 31.31
C TYR A 197 1.52 21.53 31.42
N ASN A 198 1.91 21.92 32.63
CA ASN A 198 2.89 22.99 32.86
C ASN A 198 4.32 22.60 32.44
N MET A 199 4.69 21.32 32.55
CA MET A 199 5.95 20.80 31.99
C MET A 199 5.91 20.76 30.46
N PHE A 200 4.77 20.42 29.85
CA PHE A 200 4.59 20.50 28.41
C PHE A 200 4.69 21.93 27.89
N LYS A 201 4.11 22.90 28.60
CA LYS A 201 4.30 24.34 28.35
C LYS A 201 5.78 24.72 28.40
N LEU A 202 6.48 24.33 29.46
CA LEU A 202 7.92 24.61 29.62
C LEU A 202 8.78 24.00 28.50
N MET A 203 8.46 22.79 28.04
CA MET A 203 9.11 22.14 26.90
C MET A 203 8.92 22.91 25.58
N ASN A 204 7.84 23.70 25.46
CA ASN A 204 7.57 24.57 24.32
C ASN A 204 7.99 26.03 24.57
N ASP A 205 8.92 26.26 25.51
CA ASP A 205 9.47 27.57 25.87
C ASP A 205 8.44 28.58 26.43
N ASP A 206 7.33 28.10 26.98
CA ASP A 206 6.39 28.96 27.71
C ASP A 206 6.89 29.23 29.13
N GLN A 207 7.47 30.42 29.33
CA GLN A 207 8.04 30.88 30.59
C GLN A 207 7.01 31.32 31.65
N SER A 208 5.71 31.31 31.34
CA SER A 208 4.65 31.71 32.29
C SER A 208 4.74 30.96 33.63
N VAL A 209 5.21 29.71 33.60
CA VAL A 209 5.34 28.82 34.77
C VAL A 209 6.50 29.22 35.70
N VAL A 210 7.54 29.90 35.19
CA VAL A 210 8.74 30.27 35.95
C VAL A 210 8.53 31.56 36.75
N MET A 211 7.58 32.40 36.34
CA MET A 211 7.31 33.69 36.99
C MET A 211 6.67 33.56 38.38
N PHE A 212 6.17 32.38 38.76
CA PHE A 212 5.44 32.16 40.02
C PHE A 212 6.34 31.97 41.26
N THR A 213 7.66 32.13 41.15
CA THR A 213 8.57 31.86 42.27
C THR A 213 9.70 32.88 42.42
N ASP A 214 9.89 33.38 43.64
CA ASP A 214 10.99 34.27 44.00
C ASP A 214 12.23 33.51 44.51
N SER A 215 12.09 32.21 44.81
CA SER A 215 13.19 31.38 45.28
C SER A 215 14.20 31.08 44.17
N VAL A 216 15.46 31.47 44.40
CA VAL A 216 16.59 31.22 43.48
C VAL A 216 16.76 29.73 43.19
N TRP A 217 16.61 28.87 44.21
CA TRP A 217 16.79 27.42 44.05
C TRP A 217 15.72 26.78 43.16
N VAL A 218 14.47 27.25 43.29
CA VAL A 218 13.37 26.77 42.45
C VAL A 218 13.58 27.23 41.00
N ARG A 219 14.04 28.47 40.79
CA ARG A 219 14.41 28.97 39.44
C ARG A 219 15.54 28.16 38.81
N VAL A 220 16.57 27.80 39.58
CA VAL A 220 17.66 26.93 39.11
C VAL A 220 17.12 25.54 38.74
N MET A 221 16.22 24.97 39.54
CA MET A 221 15.57 23.69 39.22
C MET A 221 14.75 23.77 37.92
N PHE A 222 13.99 24.86 37.71
CA PHE A 222 13.30 25.11 36.44
C PHE A 222 14.27 25.27 35.26
N MET A 223 15.40 25.97 35.45
CA MET A 223 16.41 26.12 34.40
C MET A 223 17.01 24.77 34.00
N VAL A 224 17.34 23.90 34.97
CA VAL A 224 17.83 22.54 34.69
C VAL A 224 16.77 21.72 33.97
N ALA A 225 15.52 21.76 34.42
CA ALA A 225 14.41 21.06 33.77
C ALA A 225 14.19 21.57 32.34
N MET A 226 14.24 22.88 32.11
CA MET A 226 14.12 23.51 30.80
C MET A 226 15.23 23.07 29.85
N VAL A 227 16.49 23.11 30.29
CA VAL A 227 17.63 22.63 29.49
C VAL A 227 17.46 21.16 29.12
N MET A 228 17.09 20.31 30.09
CA MET A 228 16.89 18.88 29.86
C MET A 228 15.72 18.59 28.92
N LEU A 229 14.57 19.24 29.11
CA LEU A 229 13.37 19.06 28.28
C LEU A 229 13.59 19.57 26.85
N ASN A 230 14.21 20.74 26.69
CA ASN A 230 14.55 21.29 25.38
C ASN A 230 15.60 20.43 24.66
N TRP A 231 16.57 19.88 25.39
CA TRP A 231 17.53 18.93 24.83
C TRP A 231 16.84 17.66 24.32
N VAL A 232 15.93 17.08 25.13
CA VAL A 232 15.14 15.92 24.72
C VAL A 232 14.28 16.22 23.49
N MET A 233 13.64 17.40 23.43
CA MET A 233 12.86 17.83 22.28
C MET A 233 13.74 17.97 21.02
N LEU A 234 14.91 18.59 21.13
CA LEU A 234 15.85 18.74 20.02
C LEU A 234 16.38 17.38 19.54
N ALA A 235 16.76 16.49 20.47
CA ALA A 235 17.29 15.17 20.15
C ALA A 235 16.22 14.29 19.46
N THR A 236 14.98 14.34 19.95
CA THR A 236 13.85 13.58 19.37
C THR A 236 13.46 14.09 17.98
N LEU A 237 13.35 15.40 17.79
CA LEU A 237 13.11 15.99 16.46
C LEU A 237 14.23 15.66 15.48
N THR A 238 15.50 15.79 15.91
CA THR A 238 16.66 15.48 15.06
C THR A 238 16.67 14.02 14.63
N SER A 239 16.37 13.09 15.54
CA SER A 239 16.26 11.66 15.23
C SER A 239 15.16 11.41 14.20
N VAL A 240 13.95 11.94 14.43
CA VAL A 240 12.80 11.76 13.53
C VAL A 240 13.07 12.33 12.15
N VAL A 241 13.63 13.53 12.08
CA VAL A 241 13.96 14.18 10.82
C VAL A 241 15.03 13.39 10.07
N THR A 242 16.04 12.88 10.78
CA THR A 242 17.11 12.06 10.18
C THR A 242 16.57 10.74 9.64
N ASP A 243 15.73 10.04 10.40
CA ASP A 243 15.10 8.78 9.96
C ASP A 243 14.18 9.00 8.76
N ASN A 244 13.40 10.09 8.76
CA ASN A 244 12.53 10.45 7.63
C ASN A 244 13.34 10.86 6.40
N MET A 245 14.42 11.62 6.58
CA MET A 245 15.33 12.02 5.51
C MET A 245 16.00 10.79 4.89
N ASN A 246 16.51 9.88 5.72
CA ASN A 246 17.20 8.67 5.29
C ASN A 246 16.25 7.69 4.57
N SER A 247 15.02 7.54 5.07
CA SER A 247 14.02 6.69 4.40
C SER A 247 13.56 7.29 3.06
N HIS A 248 13.36 8.62 2.99
CA HIS A 248 13.04 9.28 1.72
C HIS A 248 14.21 9.25 0.74
N SER A 249 15.45 9.43 1.17
CA SER A 249 16.61 9.38 0.28
C SER A 249 16.77 7.99 -0.34
N VAL A 250 16.62 6.92 0.45
CA VAL A 250 16.69 5.54 -0.06
C VAL A 250 15.55 5.24 -1.05
N ILE A 251 14.33 5.71 -0.77
CA ILE A 251 13.19 5.50 -1.69
C ILE A 251 13.39 6.27 -2.98
N VAL A 252 13.81 7.54 -2.91
CA VAL A 252 14.04 8.39 -4.09
C VAL A 252 15.18 7.83 -4.92
N GLU A 253 16.30 7.47 -4.30
CA GLU A 253 17.45 6.87 -4.97
C GLU A 253 17.06 5.57 -5.69
N ARG A 254 16.27 4.71 -5.05
CA ARG A 254 15.78 3.48 -5.68
C ARG A 254 14.85 3.76 -6.86
N GLN A 255 13.95 4.73 -6.74
CA GLN A 255 13.06 5.13 -7.82
C GLN A 255 13.82 5.75 -9.00
N GLU A 256 14.85 6.55 -8.71
CA GLU A 256 15.72 7.15 -9.72
C GLU A 256 16.54 6.07 -10.44
N MET A 257 17.13 5.13 -9.70
CA MET A 257 17.85 3.99 -10.26
C MET A 257 16.97 3.12 -11.15
N ASP A 258 15.73 2.82 -10.74
CA ASP A 258 14.80 2.04 -11.57
C ASP A 258 14.36 2.81 -12.82
N ARG A 259 14.21 4.15 -12.75
CA ARG A 259 13.95 5.00 -13.92
C ARG A 259 15.12 5.01 -14.90
N LEU A 260 16.34 5.21 -14.40
CA LEU A 260 17.55 5.22 -15.21
C LEU A 260 17.76 3.87 -15.91
N ARG A 261 17.50 2.75 -15.21
CA ARG A 261 17.51 1.41 -15.81
C ARG A 261 16.48 1.27 -16.92
N ALA A 262 15.22 1.63 -16.66
CA ALA A 262 14.16 1.53 -17.67
C ALA A 262 14.41 2.43 -18.90
N GLU A 263 15.03 3.59 -18.71
CA GLU A 263 15.43 4.46 -19.82
C GLU A 263 16.59 3.87 -20.62
N ASN A 264 17.60 3.33 -19.94
CA ASN A 264 18.72 2.63 -20.59
C ASN A 264 18.23 1.39 -21.35
N ASP A 265 17.34 0.58 -20.78
CA ASP A 265 16.76 -0.60 -21.45
C ASP A 265 16.00 -0.24 -22.72
N LYS A 266 15.25 0.88 -22.71
CA LYS A 266 14.59 1.40 -23.92
C LYS A 266 15.58 1.90 -24.97
N LEU A 267 16.67 2.55 -24.54
CA LEU A 267 17.72 3.01 -25.44
C LEU A 267 18.43 1.80 -26.10
N ARG A 268 18.76 0.77 -25.30
CA ARG A 268 19.35 -0.49 -25.76
C ARG A 268 18.45 -1.19 -26.77
N GLU A 269 17.15 -1.29 -26.48
CA GLU A 269 16.18 -1.89 -27.41
C GLU A 269 16.12 -1.15 -28.75
N ARG A 270 16.12 0.19 -28.72
CA ARG A 270 16.12 0.99 -29.95
C ARG A 270 17.40 0.78 -30.78
N ARG A 271 18.56 0.72 -30.11
CA ARG A 271 19.86 0.45 -30.77
C ARG A 271 19.89 -0.94 -31.39
N LEU A 272 19.52 -1.98 -30.63
CA LEU A 272 19.45 -3.35 -31.14
C LEU A 272 18.50 -3.44 -32.35
N THR A 273 17.31 -2.86 -32.24
CA THR A 273 16.33 -2.87 -33.35
C THR A 273 16.87 -2.15 -34.60
N ALA A 274 17.65 -1.08 -34.45
CA ALA A 274 18.27 -0.39 -35.57
C ALA A 274 19.34 -1.25 -36.25
N ILE A 275 20.21 -1.88 -35.47
CA ILE A 275 21.24 -2.81 -35.98
C ILE A 275 20.57 -3.97 -36.73
N PHE A 276 19.56 -4.60 -36.13
CA PHE A 276 18.84 -5.71 -36.76
C PHE A 276 18.14 -5.33 -38.06
N ARG A 277 17.64 -4.09 -38.18
CA ARG A 277 17.07 -3.58 -39.44
C ARG A 277 18.12 -3.32 -40.52
N GLU A 278 19.34 -2.96 -40.14
CA GLU A 278 20.44 -2.78 -41.08
C GLU A 278 21.00 -4.13 -41.58
N MET A 279 20.87 -5.17 -40.74
CA MET A 279 21.23 -6.55 -41.09
C MET A 279 20.22 -7.21 -42.03
N ASP A 280 18.92 -6.98 -41.83
CA ASP A 280 17.81 -7.54 -42.62
C ASP A 280 17.69 -6.83 -43.98
N LYS A 281 18.52 -7.24 -44.94
CA LYS A 281 18.60 -6.62 -46.28
C LYS A 281 17.38 -6.92 -47.15
N ASP A 282 16.67 -8.01 -46.89
CA ASP A 282 15.51 -8.43 -47.67
C ASP A 282 14.17 -8.04 -47.00
N ALA A 283 14.22 -7.40 -45.83
CA ALA A 283 13.11 -6.90 -45.03
C ALA A 283 12.08 -8.00 -44.69
N ASN A 284 12.54 -9.24 -44.54
CA ASN A 284 11.69 -10.40 -44.30
C ASN A 284 11.37 -10.59 -42.79
N GLY A 285 11.94 -9.76 -41.91
CA GLY A 285 11.78 -9.82 -40.46
C GLY A 285 12.55 -10.97 -39.78
N GLN A 286 13.47 -11.59 -40.51
CA GLN A 286 14.31 -12.70 -40.08
C GLN A 286 15.77 -12.39 -40.40
N VAL A 287 16.69 -13.02 -39.67
CA VAL A 287 18.12 -12.97 -39.94
C VAL A 287 18.60 -14.38 -40.22
N ASP A 288 19.22 -14.57 -41.37
CA ASP A 288 19.84 -15.85 -41.73
C ASP A 288 21.29 -15.96 -41.21
N CYS A 289 21.86 -17.17 -41.24
CA CYS A 289 23.25 -17.39 -40.84
C CYS A 289 24.27 -16.53 -41.60
N LYS A 290 24.01 -16.21 -42.87
CA LYS A 290 24.96 -15.49 -43.72
C LYS A 290 24.94 -14.01 -43.39
N GLU A 291 23.76 -13.41 -43.26
CA GLU A 291 23.54 -12.04 -42.80
C GLU A 291 24.13 -11.82 -41.41
N PHE A 292 23.92 -12.76 -40.49
CA PHE A 292 24.52 -12.71 -39.16
C PHE A 292 26.06 -12.76 -39.23
N HIS A 293 26.61 -13.67 -40.03
CA HIS A 293 28.07 -13.80 -40.20
C HIS A 293 28.70 -12.59 -40.90
N ASP A 294 28.04 -12.04 -41.92
CA ASP A 294 28.45 -10.84 -42.64
C ASP A 294 28.48 -9.62 -41.72
N THR A 295 27.50 -9.51 -40.81
CA THR A 295 27.43 -8.45 -39.80
C THR A 295 28.56 -8.55 -38.78
N LEU A 296 28.92 -9.77 -38.37
CA LEU A 296 30.08 -10.00 -37.50
C LEU A 296 31.42 -9.75 -38.21
N GLY A 297 31.43 -9.79 -39.55
CA GLY A 297 32.56 -9.40 -40.39
C GLY A 297 32.77 -7.88 -40.47
N ASP A 298 31.70 -7.09 -40.32
CA ASP A 298 31.78 -5.63 -40.23
C ASP A 298 32.25 -5.20 -38.83
N THR A 299 33.38 -4.48 -38.77
CA THR A 299 33.97 -4.06 -37.50
C THR A 299 33.11 -3.01 -36.77
N GLY A 300 32.35 -2.18 -37.52
CA GLY A 300 31.47 -1.16 -36.95
C GLY A 300 30.23 -1.78 -36.32
N LEU A 301 29.47 -2.54 -37.11
CA LEU A 301 28.24 -3.19 -36.66
C LEU A 301 28.49 -4.22 -35.55
N ARG A 302 29.60 -4.97 -35.62
CA ARG A 302 29.99 -5.88 -34.55
C ARG A 302 30.22 -5.16 -33.23
N SER A 303 30.96 -4.05 -33.24
CA SER A 303 31.24 -3.28 -32.01
C SER A 303 29.95 -2.71 -31.41
N GLU A 304 29.05 -2.21 -32.26
CA GLU A 304 27.78 -1.64 -31.81
C GLU A 304 26.83 -2.72 -31.25
N LEU A 305 26.80 -3.90 -31.87
CA LEU A 305 26.03 -5.06 -31.39
C LEU A 305 26.58 -5.57 -30.05
N GLN A 306 27.90 -5.64 -29.89
CA GLN A 306 28.55 -6.02 -28.63
C GLN A 306 28.23 -5.03 -27.50
N ASP A 307 28.34 -3.74 -27.77
CA ASP A 307 28.05 -2.68 -26.78
C ASP A 307 26.57 -2.64 -26.39
N ALA A 308 25.66 -2.85 -27.35
CA ALA A 308 24.22 -2.85 -27.06
C ALA A 308 23.78 -4.12 -26.31
N ALA A 309 24.35 -5.27 -26.67
CA ALA A 309 24.04 -6.56 -26.08
C ALA A 309 24.74 -6.82 -24.75
N ASP A 310 25.86 -6.14 -24.48
CA ASP A 310 26.77 -6.43 -23.37
C ASP A 310 27.26 -7.89 -23.39
N LEU A 311 27.56 -8.39 -24.59
CA LEU A 311 27.97 -9.77 -24.86
C LEU A 311 29.23 -9.80 -25.72
N SER A 312 30.07 -10.82 -25.52
CA SER A 312 31.23 -11.00 -26.40
C SER A 312 30.79 -11.52 -27.78
N THR A 313 31.64 -11.37 -28.81
CA THR A 313 31.38 -11.93 -30.15
C THR A 313 31.06 -13.43 -30.08
N ARG A 314 31.71 -14.14 -29.17
CA ARG A 314 31.51 -15.58 -28.99
C ARG A 314 30.12 -15.88 -28.42
N ASP A 315 29.71 -15.15 -27.39
CA ASP A 315 28.40 -15.35 -26.75
C ASP A 315 27.26 -15.03 -27.71
N LEU A 316 27.44 -14.00 -28.56
CA LEU A 316 26.48 -13.68 -29.62
C LEU A 316 26.31 -14.82 -30.65
N VAL A 317 27.41 -15.50 -31.00
CA VAL A 317 27.36 -16.66 -31.91
C VAL A 317 26.69 -17.85 -31.23
N GLU A 318 27.02 -18.13 -29.97
CA GLU A 318 26.39 -19.21 -29.19
C GLU A 318 24.88 -18.96 -29.01
N LEU A 319 24.49 -17.71 -28.72
CA LEU A 319 23.10 -17.30 -28.60
C LEU A 319 22.35 -17.43 -29.94
N PHE A 320 22.96 -17.01 -31.04
CA PHE A 320 22.38 -17.17 -32.37
C PHE A 320 22.20 -18.66 -32.72
N ASP A 321 23.17 -19.50 -32.41
CA ASP A 321 23.09 -20.94 -32.62
C ASP A 321 21.95 -21.58 -31.81
N TYR A 322 21.74 -21.11 -30.58
CA TYR A 322 20.70 -21.57 -29.68
C TYR A 322 19.28 -21.15 -30.10
N ILE A 323 19.13 -19.95 -30.67
CA ILE A 323 17.81 -19.40 -31.02
C ILE A 323 17.39 -19.78 -32.44
N SER A 324 18.35 -19.86 -33.36
CA SER A 324 18.08 -20.11 -34.77
C SER A 324 17.43 -21.48 -35.00
N GLN A 325 16.40 -21.51 -35.85
CA GLN A 325 15.68 -22.73 -36.20
C GLN A 325 16.12 -23.23 -37.57
N GLU A 326 16.26 -24.54 -37.72
CA GLU A 326 16.63 -25.16 -38.99
C GLU A 326 15.40 -25.26 -39.92
N ARG A 327 15.45 -24.53 -41.04
CA ARG A 327 14.45 -24.58 -42.11
C ARG A 327 15.11 -25.04 -43.41
N GLN A 328 14.32 -25.55 -44.36
CA GLN A 328 14.82 -25.99 -45.67
C GLN A 328 15.54 -24.82 -46.38
N GLY A 329 16.88 -24.80 -46.30
CA GLY A 329 17.72 -23.75 -46.85
C GLY A 329 18.72 -23.09 -45.88
N GLY A 330 18.62 -23.33 -44.56
CA GLY A 330 19.57 -22.78 -43.56
C GLY A 330 18.94 -22.58 -42.18
N ARG A 331 19.73 -22.10 -41.21
CA ARG A 331 19.23 -21.68 -39.90
C ARG A 331 18.80 -20.21 -39.97
N VAL A 332 17.60 -19.93 -39.43
CA VAL A 332 16.96 -18.62 -39.51
C VAL A 332 16.41 -18.24 -38.14
N CYS A 333 16.49 -16.95 -37.79
CA CYS A 333 16.03 -16.42 -36.51
C CYS A 333 15.12 -15.20 -36.72
N LEU A 334 13.99 -15.11 -36.02
CA LEU A 334 13.15 -13.91 -36.01
C LEU A 334 13.81 -12.84 -35.13
N TYR A 335 13.90 -11.60 -35.61
CA TYR A 335 14.58 -10.53 -34.86
C TYR A 335 13.88 -10.21 -33.52
N GLU A 336 12.55 -10.28 -33.46
CA GLU A 336 11.78 -10.09 -32.21
C GLU A 336 12.09 -11.17 -31.17
N ASP A 337 12.26 -12.41 -31.62
CA ASP A 337 12.64 -13.54 -30.77
C ASP A 337 14.10 -13.40 -30.29
N PHE A 338 14.99 -12.94 -31.16
CA PHE A 338 16.38 -12.69 -30.81
C PHE A 338 16.50 -11.57 -29.77
N ILE A 339 15.88 -10.41 -30.01
CA ILE A 339 15.92 -9.25 -29.08
C ILE A 339 15.25 -9.59 -27.75
N SER A 340 14.11 -10.29 -27.75
CA SER A 340 13.41 -10.67 -26.52
C SER A 340 14.20 -11.66 -25.67
N LYS A 341 14.93 -12.59 -26.30
CA LYS A 341 15.81 -13.53 -25.59
C LYS A 341 17.11 -12.88 -25.12
N LEU A 342 17.69 -11.97 -25.90
CA LEU A 342 18.87 -11.20 -25.51
C LEU A 342 18.56 -10.27 -24.31
N LYS A 343 17.34 -9.72 -24.25
CA LYS A 343 16.83 -9.03 -23.04
C LYS A 343 16.77 -9.96 -21.83
N ARG A 344 16.28 -11.20 -22.00
CA ARG A 344 16.22 -12.18 -20.90
C ARG A 344 17.58 -12.67 -20.43
N GLU A 345 18.56 -12.71 -21.33
CA GLU A 345 19.90 -13.20 -21.02
C GLU A 345 20.81 -12.12 -20.42
N SER A 346 20.59 -10.85 -20.80
CA SER A 346 21.25 -9.69 -20.15
C SER A 346 20.64 -9.33 -18.79
N GLU A 347 19.51 -9.93 -18.39
CA GLU A 347 19.03 -9.84 -17.02
C GLU A 347 19.98 -10.63 -16.09
N PRO A 348 20.46 -10.03 -14.97
CA PRO A 348 21.32 -10.73 -14.03
C PRO A 348 20.60 -11.97 -13.52
N VAL A 349 21.19 -13.15 -13.74
CA VAL A 349 20.66 -14.44 -13.31
C VAL A 349 20.42 -14.38 -11.81
N ARG A 350 19.15 -14.40 -11.40
CA ARG A 350 18.77 -14.43 -9.99
C ARG A 350 19.27 -15.73 -9.36
N GLU A 351 19.71 -15.68 -8.11
CA GLU A 351 20.16 -16.87 -7.34
C GLU A 351 19.18 -18.05 -7.45
N ARG A 352 17.86 -17.75 -7.49
CA ARG A 352 16.79 -18.74 -7.64
C ARG A 352 16.84 -19.53 -8.96
N THR A 353 17.34 -18.96 -10.05
CA THR A 353 17.51 -19.66 -11.34
C THR A 353 18.67 -20.66 -11.26
N ILE A 354 19.75 -20.29 -10.57
CA ILE A 354 20.91 -21.17 -10.33
C ILE A 354 20.48 -22.36 -9.47
N PHE A 355 19.70 -22.13 -8.41
CA PHE A 355 19.18 -23.22 -7.56
C PHE A 355 18.34 -24.24 -8.35
N ARG A 356 17.54 -23.78 -9.33
CA ARG A 356 16.73 -24.67 -10.17
C ARG A 356 17.59 -25.54 -11.09
N VAL A 357 18.64 -24.96 -11.67
CA VAL A 357 19.60 -25.71 -12.50
C VAL A 357 20.38 -26.72 -11.67
N GLU A 358 20.80 -26.35 -10.45
CA GLU A 358 21.47 -27.27 -9.51
C GLU A 358 20.55 -28.45 -9.14
N GLU A 359 19.26 -28.19 -8.90
CA GLU A 359 18.27 -29.23 -8.63
C GLU A 359 18.13 -30.21 -9.81
N GLU A 360 18.05 -29.69 -11.04
CA GLU A 360 17.96 -30.52 -12.24
C GLU A 360 19.25 -31.32 -12.47
N LEU A 361 20.42 -30.75 -12.21
CA LEU A 361 21.71 -31.46 -12.27
C LEU A 361 21.79 -32.59 -11.25
N ARG A 362 21.39 -32.37 -10.00
CA ARG A 362 21.32 -33.42 -8.96
C ARG A 362 20.30 -34.51 -9.33
N ALA A 363 19.20 -34.15 -9.99
CA ALA A 363 18.23 -35.12 -10.48
C ALA A 363 18.78 -35.94 -11.66
N LEU A 364 19.59 -35.34 -12.53
CA LEU A 364 20.28 -36.02 -13.62
C LEU A 364 21.34 -37.00 -13.08
N GLU A 365 22.15 -36.57 -12.12
CA GLU A 365 23.18 -37.40 -11.48
C GLU A 365 22.56 -38.65 -10.84
N ARG A 366 21.45 -38.48 -10.11
CA ARG A 366 20.70 -39.61 -9.53
C ARG A 366 20.20 -40.58 -10.60
N ARG A 367 19.70 -40.08 -11.73
CA ARG A 367 19.24 -40.91 -12.86
C ARG A 367 20.39 -41.71 -13.48
N ILE A 368 21.53 -41.06 -13.72
CA ILE A 368 22.72 -41.70 -14.28
C ILE A 368 23.21 -42.81 -13.34
N ASN A 369 23.36 -42.52 -12.04
CA ASN A 369 23.81 -43.51 -11.06
C ASN A 369 22.84 -44.69 -10.92
N GLN A 370 21.53 -44.46 -10.99
CA GLN A 370 20.54 -45.54 -11.01
C GLN A 370 20.69 -46.42 -12.26
N GLN A 371 20.81 -45.82 -13.45
CA GLN A 371 21.00 -46.58 -14.69
C GLN A 371 22.29 -47.40 -14.66
N PHE A 372 23.41 -46.82 -14.20
CA PHE A 372 24.66 -47.55 -14.02
C PHE A 372 24.53 -48.70 -13.01
N SER A 373 23.85 -48.48 -11.89
CA SER A 373 23.65 -49.53 -10.88
C SER A 373 22.78 -50.67 -11.41
N ASN A 374 21.78 -50.36 -12.24
CA ASN A 374 20.93 -51.36 -12.90
C ASN A 374 21.73 -52.14 -13.95
N LEU A 375 22.58 -51.45 -14.73
CA LEU A 375 23.48 -52.09 -15.71
C LEU A 375 24.50 -53.01 -15.02
N ALA A 376 25.09 -52.58 -13.91
CA ALA A 376 26.04 -53.38 -13.13
C ALA A 376 25.38 -54.64 -12.57
N LYS A 377 24.14 -54.55 -12.09
CA LYS A 377 23.36 -55.71 -11.63
C LYS A 377 23.07 -56.70 -12.76
N ILE A 378 22.75 -56.21 -13.96
CA ILE A 378 22.52 -57.06 -15.15
C ILE A 378 23.83 -57.75 -15.57
N MET A 379 24.97 -57.07 -15.47
CA MET A 379 26.27 -57.64 -15.82
C MET A 379 26.73 -58.74 -14.85
N GLN A 380 26.32 -58.69 -13.58
CA GLN A 380 26.63 -59.69 -12.55
C GLN A 380 25.77 -60.97 -12.63
N GLN A 381 24.71 -60.98 -13.44
CA GLN A 381 23.87 -62.17 -13.64
C GLN A 381 24.49 -63.13 -14.68
N PRO A 382 24.40 -64.46 -14.46
CA PRO A 382 24.90 -65.46 -15.41
C PRO A 382 24.19 -65.35 -16.77
N ILE A 383 24.95 -65.58 -17.85
CA ILE A 383 24.60 -65.22 -19.24
C ILE A 383 23.22 -65.74 -19.69
N HIS A 384 22.74 -66.85 -19.13
CA HIS A 384 21.47 -67.48 -19.52
C HIS A 384 20.20 -66.83 -18.93
N GLU A 385 20.34 -65.90 -17.97
CA GLU A 385 19.22 -65.16 -17.36
C GLU A 385 19.18 -63.68 -17.77
N ARG A 386 20.11 -63.22 -18.62
CA ARG A 386 20.14 -61.83 -19.12
C ARG A 386 18.98 -61.58 -20.09
N THR A 387 17.81 -61.36 -19.54
CA THR A 387 16.70 -60.72 -20.26
C THR A 387 16.83 -59.22 -20.04
N LEU A 388 16.79 -58.44 -21.13
CA LEU A 388 16.56 -57.00 -21.02
C LEU A 388 15.22 -56.83 -20.32
N PRO A 389 15.16 -56.25 -19.10
CA PRO A 389 13.87 -55.92 -18.53
C PRO A 389 13.20 -54.95 -19.49
N ALA A 390 12.01 -55.30 -19.99
CA ALA A 390 11.14 -54.35 -20.68
C ALA A 390 11.10 -53.10 -19.80
N THR A 391 11.56 -51.96 -20.33
CA THR A 391 11.78 -50.74 -19.58
C THR A 391 10.47 -50.39 -18.87
N PRO A 392 10.29 -50.64 -17.56
CA PRO A 392 9.19 -50.03 -16.88
C PRO A 392 9.62 -48.58 -16.86
N GLN A 393 8.95 -47.68 -17.58
CA GLN A 393 9.11 -46.27 -17.30
C GLN A 393 8.87 -46.15 -15.79
N PRO A 394 9.88 -45.83 -14.97
CA PRO A 394 9.61 -45.64 -13.56
C PRO A 394 8.77 -44.37 -13.53
N GLU A 395 7.46 -44.50 -13.36
CA GLU A 395 6.60 -43.38 -13.02
C GLU A 395 7.30 -42.70 -11.85
N LEU A 396 7.83 -41.51 -12.11
CA LEU A 396 8.59 -40.74 -11.15
C LEU A 396 7.60 -40.39 -10.03
N GLN A 397 7.48 -41.26 -9.02
CA GLN A 397 6.70 -40.97 -7.83
C GLN A 397 7.43 -39.86 -7.10
N LEU A 398 7.08 -38.62 -7.45
CA LEU A 398 7.54 -37.42 -6.79
C LEU A 398 7.36 -37.62 -5.27
N PRO A 399 8.37 -37.32 -4.44
CA PRO A 399 8.22 -37.35 -3.00
C PRO A 399 6.94 -36.63 -2.57
N ARG A 400 6.20 -37.16 -1.59
CA ARG A 400 4.86 -36.62 -1.22
C ARG A 400 4.87 -35.13 -0.93
N TRP A 401 5.99 -34.58 -0.45
CA TRP A 401 6.16 -33.16 -0.18
C TRP A 401 6.27 -32.33 -1.47
N GLU A 402 6.90 -32.86 -2.52
CA GLU A 402 7.08 -32.16 -3.79
C GLU A 402 5.77 -32.11 -4.58
N LYS A 403 4.99 -33.19 -4.54
CA LYS A 403 3.62 -33.20 -5.08
C LYS A 403 2.75 -32.15 -4.38
N LYS A 404 2.79 -32.12 -3.04
CA LYS A 404 2.07 -31.12 -2.24
C LYS A 404 2.53 -29.68 -2.49
N ALA A 405 3.84 -29.47 -2.73
CA ALA A 405 4.37 -28.15 -3.05
C ALA A 405 3.93 -27.66 -4.44
N ARG A 406 3.87 -28.57 -5.43
CA ARG A 406 3.32 -28.28 -6.76
C ARG A 406 1.83 -27.98 -6.70
N ASP A 407 1.06 -28.76 -5.93
CA ASP A 407 -0.37 -28.52 -5.72
C ASP A 407 -0.62 -27.14 -5.08
N LEU A 408 0.22 -26.71 -4.13
CA LEU A 408 0.16 -25.38 -3.52
C LEU A 408 0.54 -24.27 -4.51
N ALA A 409 1.58 -24.48 -5.32
CA ALA A 409 1.99 -23.50 -6.34
C ALA A 409 0.92 -23.32 -7.44
N GLU A 410 0.25 -24.41 -7.84
CA GLU A 410 -0.87 -24.35 -8.78
C GLU A 410 -2.08 -23.62 -8.18
N GLN A 411 -2.33 -23.77 -6.87
CA GLN A 411 -3.36 -23.01 -6.17
C GLN A 411 -3.04 -21.51 -6.15
N ASP A 412 -1.80 -21.14 -5.83
CA ASP A 412 -1.36 -19.74 -5.82
C ASP A 412 -1.42 -19.10 -7.23
N GLU A 413 -1.02 -19.82 -8.28
CA GLU A 413 -1.17 -19.35 -9.67
C GLU A 413 -2.64 -19.20 -10.08
N ALA A 414 -3.51 -20.13 -9.67
CA ALA A 414 -4.93 -20.05 -9.95
C ALA A 414 -5.58 -18.86 -9.22
N GLU A 415 -5.15 -18.58 -7.99
CA GLU A 415 -5.61 -17.41 -7.23
C GLU A 415 -5.12 -16.10 -7.86
N THR A 416 -3.87 -16.08 -8.32
CA THR A 416 -3.29 -14.91 -9.03
C THR A 416 -4.03 -14.64 -10.34
N ARG A 417 -4.29 -15.68 -11.16
CA ARG A 417 -5.11 -15.55 -12.38
C ARG A 417 -6.53 -15.08 -12.10
N ARG A 418 -7.15 -15.54 -11.00
CA ARG A 418 -8.47 -15.03 -10.57
C ARG A 418 -8.41 -13.55 -10.22
N ARG A 419 -7.37 -13.11 -9.52
CA ARG A 419 -7.16 -11.69 -9.21
C ARG A 419 -6.93 -10.86 -10.47
N GLU A 420 -6.14 -11.35 -11.43
CA GLU A 420 -5.92 -10.67 -12.71
C GLU A 420 -7.20 -10.59 -13.55
N ILE A 421 -7.97 -11.66 -13.64
CA ILE A 421 -9.27 -11.65 -14.33
C ILE A 421 -10.21 -10.65 -13.64
N MET A 422 -10.29 -10.70 -12.31
CA MET A 422 -11.11 -9.76 -11.54
C MET A 422 -10.66 -8.30 -11.74
N LEU A 423 -9.35 -8.04 -11.78
CA LEU A 423 -8.81 -6.71 -12.08
C LEU A 423 -9.10 -6.29 -13.51
N SER A 424 -9.01 -7.20 -14.49
CA SER A 424 -9.32 -6.91 -15.89
C SER A 424 -10.81 -6.63 -16.09
N GLU A 425 -11.70 -7.38 -15.43
CA GLU A 425 -13.14 -7.12 -15.40
C GLU A 425 -13.46 -5.79 -14.70
N LEU A 426 -12.76 -5.44 -13.62
CA LEU A 426 -12.90 -4.15 -12.93
C LEU A 426 -12.43 -2.99 -13.81
N VAL A 427 -11.36 -3.17 -14.59
CA VAL A 427 -10.85 -2.17 -15.55
C VAL A 427 -11.78 -2.03 -16.75
N GLU A 428 -12.34 -3.12 -17.25
CA GLU A 428 -13.32 -3.12 -18.37
C GLU A 428 -14.66 -2.48 -17.95
N GLN A 429 -15.10 -2.69 -16.69
CA GLN A 429 -16.25 -1.99 -16.12
C GLN A 429 -16.00 -0.48 -15.89
N ALA A 430 -14.74 -0.07 -15.67
CA ALA A 430 -14.39 1.33 -15.47
C ALA A 430 -14.31 2.15 -16.78
N LEU A 431 -14.20 1.51 -17.95
CA LEU A 431 -14.04 2.16 -19.27
C LEU A 431 -14.94 1.51 -20.34
N PRO A 432 -16.23 1.90 -20.46
CA PRO A 432 -17.09 1.40 -21.52
C PRO A 432 -16.78 2.09 -22.85
N GLY A 433 -16.01 1.46 -23.74
CA GLY A 433 -15.87 1.97 -25.12
C GLY A 433 -14.71 1.50 -26.01
N THR A 434 -13.81 0.62 -25.58
CA THR A 434 -12.71 0.14 -26.45
C THR A 434 -13.13 -1.07 -27.29
N PRO A 435 -12.88 -1.09 -28.63
CA PRO A 435 -13.27 -2.22 -29.47
C PRO A 435 -12.47 -3.48 -29.14
N ARG A 436 -13.17 -4.62 -29.11
CA ARG A 436 -12.60 -5.98 -29.02
C ARG A 436 -11.52 -6.18 -30.09
N ALA A 437 -10.24 -6.20 -29.70
CA ALA A 437 -9.21 -6.81 -30.52
C ALA A 437 -9.53 -8.31 -30.65
N ALA A 438 -9.64 -8.79 -31.88
CA ALA A 438 -10.07 -10.14 -32.22
C ALA A 438 -9.27 -11.21 -31.47
N LYS A 439 -9.97 -12.13 -30.81
CA LYS A 439 -9.42 -13.41 -30.35
C LYS A 439 -8.82 -14.13 -31.57
N ALA A 440 -7.51 -14.14 -31.70
CA ALA A 440 -6.80 -15.09 -32.53
C ALA A 440 -7.13 -16.50 -32.00
N LYS A 441 -7.69 -17.34 -32.88
CA LYS A 441 -8.00 -18.75 -32.62
C LYS A 441 -6.75 -19.43 -32.05
N SER A 442 -6.88 -20.01 -30.86
CA SER A 442 -6.02 -21.08 -30.38
C SER A 442 -5.97 -22.20 -31.43
N PRO A 443 -4.79 -22.66 -31.89
CA PRO A 443 -4.72 -23.87 -32.69
C PRO A 443 -5.16 -25.06 -31.83
N GLN A 444 -6.12 -25.81 -32.36
CA GLN A 444 -6.57 -27.08 -31.80
C GLN A 444 -5.39 -28.04 -31.71
N SER A 445 -5.17 -28.61 -30.52
CA SER A 445 -4.35 -29.79 -30.32
C SER A 445 -4.96 -30.98 -31.09
N PRO A 446 -4.24 -31.65 -31.99
CA PRO A 446 -4.68 -32.95 -32.49
C PRO A 446 -4.49 -33.99 -31.40
N LEU A 447 -5.59 -34.66 -31.06
CA LEU A 447 -5.64 -35.91 -30.34
C LEU A 447 -4.70 -36.93 -31.02
N MET A 448 -3.69 -37.41 -30.29
CA MET A 448 -3.04 -38.69 -30.61
C MET A 448 -4.05 -39.80 -30.31
N GLY A 449 -4.65 -40.34 -31.38
CA GLY A 449 -5.36 -41.61 -31.38
C GLY A 449 -4.41 -42.73 -31.79
N ASP A 450 -4.56 -43.85 -31.08
CA ASP A 450 -4.12 -45.22 -31.38
C ASP A 450 -3.50 -45.49 -32.76
N ALA A 451 -2.31 -46.09 -32.72
CA ALA A 451 -1.91 -47.08 -33.72
C ALA A 451 -1.27 -48.26 -32.99
N GLY A 452 -2.04 -49.34 -32.88
CA GLY A 452 -1.50 -50.67 -32.62
C GLY A 452 -0.89 -51.24 -33.90
N LEU A 453 0.34 -51.75 -33.78
CA LEU A 453 0.81 -53.06 -34.23
C LEU A 453 2.29 -53.22 -33.87
#